data_AF-A0AAN2BYM0-F1
#
_entry.id   AF-A0AAN2BYM0-F1
#
_cell.length_a   1.000
_cell.length_b   1.000
_cell.length_c   1.000
_cell.angle_alpha   90.00
_cell.angle_beta   90.00
_cell.angle_gamma   90.00
#
_symmetry.space_group_name_H-M   'P 1'
#
loop_
_entity.id
_entity.type
_entity.pdbx_description
1 polymer ?
#
loop_
_entity_poly.entity_id
_entity_poly.type
_entity_poly.pdbx_seq_one_letter_code
_entity_poly.pdbx_strand_id
1 'polypeptide(L)'
;MNTPHTRRFTLLASLFLCACQAVPVVPHALNCNVDAALLDSTCAPPRPIANDATYAALVDTMQADRKALQECGSTTDALIAAIKRCNQATAAYNDRIDALNKAH
;
A
#
# COMPACT_ATOMS: atom_id res chain seq x y z
N MET A 1 -32.51 -25.37 -66.27
CA MET A 1 -33.08 -25.88 -65.00
C MET A 1 -31.91 -26.11 -64.06
N ASN A 2 -31.39 -25.08 -63.36
CA ASN A 2 -31.88 -24.37 -62.16
C ASN A 2 -31.73 -25.16 -60.84
N THR A 3 -30.61 -24.88 -60.15
CA THR A 3 -30.38 -24.78 -58.67
C THR A 3 -30.51 -26.01 -57.76
N PRO A 4 -29.90 -26.05 -56.54
CA PRO A 4 -28.70 -25.35 -56.05
C PRO A 4 -27.74 -26.20 -55.16
N HIS A 5 -26.48 -25.74 -55.09
CA HIS A 5 -25.50 -26.05 -54.04
C HIS A 5 -25.98 -25.60 -52.66
N THR A 6 -26.44 -26.49 -51.78
CA THR A 6 -26.85 -26.11 -50.41
C THR A 6 -26.56 -27.18 -49.36
N ARG A 7 -25.30 -27.66 -49.27
CA ARG A 7 -24.89 -28.54 -48.16
C ARG A 7 -23.54 -28.23 -47.50
N ARG A 8 -22.84 -27.17 -47.91
CA ARG A 8 -21.51 -26.80 -47.36
C ARG A 8 -21.49 -25.50 -46.54
N PHE A 9 -22.65 -24.91 -46.27
CA PHE A 9 -22.73 -23.62 -45.56
C PHE A 9 -23.07 -23.74 -44.06
N THR A 10 -23.14 -24.94 -43.51
CA THR A 10 -23.61 -25.17 -42.13
C THR A 10 -22.51 -25.55 -41.13
N LEU A 11 -21.24 -25.45 -41.51
CA LEU A 11 -20.10 -25.76 -40.62
C LEU A 11 -19.25 -24.53 -40.24
N LEU A 12 -19.45 -23.37 -40.89
CA LEU A 12 -18.77 -22.12 -40.50
C LEU A 12 -19.56 -21.27 -39.50
N ALA A 13 -20.86 -21.53 -39.31
CA ALA A 13 -21.69 -20.72 -38.41
C ALA A 13 -21.46 -21.02 -36.92
N SER A 14 -20.87 -22.17 -36.58
CA SER A 14 -20.58 -22.57 -35.20
C SER A 14 -19.27 -22.02 -34.63
N LEU A 15 -18.40 -21.40 -35.46
CA LEU A 15 -17.13 -20.81 -35.02
C LEU A 15 -17.24 -19.36 -34.52
N PHE A 16 -18.41 -18.71 -34.66
CA PHE A 16 -18.60 -17.31 -34.27
C PHE A 16 -19.24 -17.10 -32.88
N LEU A 17 -19.58 -18.17 -32.15
CA LEU A 17 -20.21 -18.07 -30.83
C LEU A 17 -19.23 -18.17 -29.65
N CYS A 18 -17.93 -18.28 -29.91
CA CYS A 18 -16.87 -18.22 -28.89
C CYS A 18 -16.10 -16.90 -28.96
N ALA A 19 -16.82 -15.78 -29.09
CA ALA A 19 -16.23 -14.48 -28.82
C ALA A 19 -16.16 -14.31 -27.29
N CYS A 20 -15.06 -14.75 -26.66
CA CYS A 20 -14.75 -14.41 -25.28
C CYS A 20 -14.72 -12.89 -25.16
N GLN A 21 -15.78 -12.30 -24.58
CA GLN A 21 -15.81 -10.88 -24.26
C GLN A 21 -14.87 -10.68 -23.08
N ALA A 22 -13.65 -10.22 -23.35
CA ALA A 22 -12.72 -9.82 -22.30
C ALA A 22 -13.24 -8.52 -21.67
N VAL A 23 -13.85 -8.62 -20.48
CA VAL A 23 -14.25 -7.45 -19.70
C VAL A 23 -12.98 -6.87 -19.05
N PRO A 24 -12.65 -5.59 -19.28
CA PRO A 24 -11.49 -4.97 -18.65
C PRO A 24 -11.77 -4.81 -17.15
N VAL A 25 -11.05 -5.59 -16.32
CA VAL A 25 -11.11 -5.50 -14.86
C VAL A 25 -10.03 -4.53 -14.41
N VAL A 26 -10.40 -3.52 -13.63
CA VAL A 26 -9.41 -2.62 -13.03
C VAL A 26 -8.80 -3.32 -11.81
N PRO A 27 -7.46 -3.40 -11.69
CA PRO A 27 -6.83 -4.04 -10.55
C PRO A 27 -6.92 -3.19 -9.29
N HIS A 28 -6.90 -3.86 -8.13
CA HIS A 28 -6.80 -3.20 -6.83
C HIS A 28 -5.45 -2.51 -6.64
N ALA A 29 -5.45 -1.44 -5.85
CA ALA A 29 -4.24 -0.82 -5.34
C ALA A 29 -3.60 -1.70 -4.25
N LEU A 30 -2.28 -1.65 -4.18
CA LEU A 30 -1.50 -2.35 -3.16
C LEU A 30 -1.68 -1.68 -1.79
N ASN A 31 -1.71 -2.50 -0.73
CA ASN A 31 -1.69 -1.99 0.64
C ASN A 31 -0.36 -1.32 0.94
N CYS A 32 -0.38 -0.37 1.87
CA CYS A 32 0.80 0.33 2.33
C CYS A 32 1.46 -0.52 3.42
N ASN A 33 1.99 -1.66 2.98
CA ASN A 33 2.61 -2.63 3.86
C ASN A 33 3.96 -2.07 4.29
N VAL A 34 4.15 -1.93 5.60
CA VAL A 34 5.41 -1.47 6.18
C VAL A 34 6.00 -2.63 6.93
N ASP A 35 7.32 -2.78 6.83
CA ASP A 35 8.07 -3.77 7.59
C ASP A 35 7.75 -3.61 9.09
N ALA A 36 7.36 -4.71 9.74
CA ALA A 36 7.08 -4.72 11.17
C ALA A 36 8.29 -4.24 11.97
N ALA A 37 9.52 -4.49 11.51
CA ALA A 37 10.74 -3.99 12.13
C ALA A 37 10.84 -2.45 12.10
N LEU A 38 10.25 -1.78 11.10
CA LEU A 38 10.18 -0.32 11.04
C LEU A 38 9.17 0.22 12.04
N LEU A 39 8.06 -0.49 12.24
CA LEU A 39 7.00 -0.13 13.18
C LEU A 39 7.42 -0.38 14.63
N ASP A 40 8.22 -1.41 14.86
CA ASP A 40 8.80 -1.76 16.16
C ASP A 40 10.09 -0.97 16.45
N SER A 41 10.49 -0.05 15.56
CA SER A 41 11.67 0.76 15.79
C SER A 41 11.51 1.63 17.03
N THR A 42 12.45 1.50 17.96
CA THR A 42 12.50 2.28 19.18
C THR A 42 13.47 3.45 19.04
N CYS A 43 13.21 4.52 19.77
CA CYS A 43 14.15 5.63 19.84
C CYS A 43 15.47 5.17 20.46
N ALA A 44 16.57 5.75 19.97
CA ALA A 44 17.88 5.49 20.54
C ALA A 44 17.89 5.80 22.04
N PRO A 45 18.58 4.98 22.85
CA PRO A 45 18.67 5.22 24.28
C PRO A 45 19.43 6.54 24.57
N PRO A 46 19.19 7.17 25.73
CA PRO A 46 19.98 8.31 26.19
C PRO A 46 21.48 8.01 26.18
N ARG A 47 22.29 9.04 25.95
CA ARG A 47 23.74 8.90 25.92
C ARG A 47 24.27 8.60 27.33
N PRO A 48 25.25 7.71 27.46
CA PRO A 48 25.90 7.48 28.74
C PRO A 48 26.66 8.73 29.19
N ILE A 49 26.57 9.04 30.48
CA ILE A 49 27.27 10.16 31.09
C ILE A 49 28.48 9.61 31.85
N ALA A 50 29.66 10.21 31.63
CA ALA A 50 30.88 9.83 32.32
C ALA A 50 30.81 10.15 33.83
N ASN A 51 31.44 9.33 34.67
CA ASN A 51 31.39 9.50 36.13
C ASN A 51 32.07 10.80 36.62
N ASP A 52 32.98 11.34 35.82
CA ASP A 52 33.73 12.59 36.06
C ASP A 52 33.17 13.78 35.25
N ALA A 53 31.97 13.63 34.67
CA ALA A 53 31.34 14.71 33.92
C ALA A 53 31.08 15.93 34.82
N THR A 54 31.42 17.11 34.31
CA THR A 54 31.06 18.37 34.96
C THR A 54 29.56 18.58 34.93
N TYR A 55 29.03 19.39 35.84
CA TYR A 55 27.60 19.73 35.86
C TYR A 55 27.13 20.35 34.52
N ALA A 56 27.95 21.20 33.90
CA ALA A 56 27.63 21.78 32.59
C ALA A 56 27.49 20.69 31.51
N ALA A 57 28.47 19.78 31.44
CA ALA A 57 28.44 18.66 30.49
C ALA A 57 27.23 17.74 30.71
N LEU A 58 26.83 17.52 31.97
CA LEU A 58 25.62 16.77 32.32
C LEU A 58 24.37 17.45 31.76
N VAL A 59 24.19 18.74 32.03
CA VAL A 59 23.00 19.49 31.58
C VAL A 59 22.91 19.51 30.05
N ASP A 60 24.01 19.79 29.36
CA ASP A 60 24.05 19.82 27.90
C ASP A 60 23.69 18.45 27.30
N THR A 61 24.21 17.37 27.89
CA THR A 61 23.91 16.00 27.46
C THR A 61 22.43 15.69 27.62
N MET A 62 21.84 15.99 28.78
CA MET A 62 20.42 15.72 29.06
C MET A 62 19.49 16.55 28.17
N GLN A 63 19.82 17.81 27.88
CA GLN A 63 19.01 18.65 26.99
C GLN A 63 19.00 18.12 25.56
N ALA A 64 20.16 17.74 25.04
CA ALA A 64 20.27 17.18 23.71
C ALA A 64 19.58 15.80 23.61
N ASP A 65 19.66 14.96 24.64
CA ASP A 65 18.95 13.68 24.67
C ASP A 65 17.43 13.88 24.68
N ARG A 66 16.93 14.82 25.49
CA ARG A 66 15.50 15.17 25.51
C ARG A 66 15.02 15.61 24.13
N LYS A 67 15.79 16.47 23.46
CA LYS A 67 15.47 16.93 22.11
C LYS A 67 15.43 15.76 21.12
N ALA A 68 16.44 14.89 21.14
CA ALA A 68 16.50 13.73 20.24
C ALA A 68 15.33 12.76 20.45
N LEU A 69 14.97 12.48 21.72
CA LEU A 69 13.83 11.63 22.04
C LEU A 69 12.50 12.26 21.59
N GLN A 70 12.34 13.57 21.74
CA GLN A 70 11.15 14.28 21.28
C GLN A 70 11.02 14.23 19.75
N GLU A 71 12.11 14.48 19.03
CA GLU A 71 12.15 14.40 17.56
C GLU A 71 11.83 13.00 17.06
N CYS A 72 12.44 11.98 17.68
CA CYS A 72 12.16 10.58 17.37
C CYS A 72 10.67 10.24 17.58
N GLY A 73 10.10 10.56 18.74
CA GLY A 73 8.68 10.30 19.03
C GLY A 73 7.75 10.96 18.01
N SER A 74 8.00 12.22 17.68
CA SER A 74 7.21 12.95 16.68
C SER A 74 7.29 12.34 15.29
N THR A 75 8.44 11.80 14.91
CA THR A 75 8.66 11.14 13.62
C THR A 75 7.94 9.80 13.56
N THR A 76 8.03 9.00 14.63
CA THR A 76 7.32 7.72 14.74
C THR A 76 5.81 7.91 14.68
N ASP A 77 5.26 8.89 15.41
CA ASP A 77 3.84 9.21 15.36
C ASP A 77 3.39 9.63 13.95
N ALA A 78 4.19 10.46 13.28
CA ALA A 78 3.91 10.90 11.91
C ALA A 78 3.92 9.72 10.92
N LEU A 79 4.86 8.78 11.07
CA LEU A 79 4.94 7.57 10.25
C LEU A 79 3.70 6.70 10.45
N ILE A 80 3.32 6.40 11.69
CA ILE A 80 2.12 5.60 12.01
C ILE A 80 0.87 6.26 11.41
N ALA A 81 0.73 7.58 11.56
CA ALA A 81 -0.39 8.33 11.01
C ALA A 81 -0.41 8.29 9.47
N ALA A 82 0.75 8.36 8.81
CA ALA A 82 0.86 8.27 7.36
C ALA A 82 0.43 6.88 6.85
N ILE A 83 0.90 5.80 7.48
CA ILE A 83 0.56 4.41 7.14
C ILE A 83 -0.93 4.18 7.29
N LYS A 84 -1.53 4.63 8.40
CA LYS A 84 -2.97 4.51 8.64
C LYS A 84 -3.78 5.21 7.55
N ARG A 85 -3.42 6.45 7.20
CA ARG A 85 -4.09 7.21 6.14
C ARG A 85 -3.95 6.53 4.78
N CYS A 86 -2.76 6.00 4.49
CA CYS A 86 -2.47 5.30 3.25
C CYS A 86 -3.36 4.06 3.10
N ASN A 87 -3.41 3.19 4.13
CA ASN A 87 -4.25 2.00 4.11
C ASN A 87 -5.75 2.33 4.03
N GLN A 88 -6.21 3.39 4.69
CA GLN A 88 -7.60 3.86 4.57
C GLN A 88 -7.93 4.31 3.14
N ALA A 89 -7.02 5.05 2.50
CA ALA A 89 -7.20 5.50 1.13
C ALA A 89 -7.19 4.33 0.14
N THR A 90 -6.29 3.35 0.33
CA THR A 90 -6.25 2.12 -0.46
C THR A 90 -7.56 1.34 -0.33
N ALA A 91 -8.08 1.15 0.89
CA ALA A 91 -9.35 0.47 1.10
C ALA A 91 -10.50 1.18 0.37
N ALA A 92 -10.63 2.50 0.55
CA ALA A 92 -11.67 3.29 -0.11
C ALA A 92 -11.55 3.26 -1.65
N TYR A 93 -10.33 3.22 -2.19
CA TYR A 93 -10.11 3.05 -3.62
C TYR A 93 -10.54 1.65 -4.09
N ASN A 94 -10.13 0.60 -3.38
CA ASN A 94 -10.44 -0.78 -3.73
C ASN A 94 -11.95 -1.06 -3.67
N ASP A 95 -12.67 -0.49 -2.70
CA ASP A 95 -14.13 -0.58 -2.63
C ASP A 95 -14.80 0.02 -3.88
N ARG A 96 -14.25 1.13 -4.42
CA ARG A 96 -14.75 1.73 -5.67
C ARG A 96 -14.43 0.87 -6.89
N ILE A 97 -13.24 0.27 -6.92
CA ILE A 97 -12.85 -0.67 -7.97
C ILE A 97 -13.76 -1.90 -7.98
N ASP A 98 -14.10 -2.44 -6.80
CA ASP A 98 -15.05 -3.54 -6.68
C ASP A 98 -16.44 -3.16 -7.20
N ALA A 99 -16.90 -1.94 -6.90
CA ALA A 99 -18.17 -1.46 -7.42
C ALA A 99 -18.17 -1.34 -8.96
N LEU A 100 -17.07 -0.83 -9.54
CA LEU A 100 -16.90 -0.74 -10.99
C LEU A 100 -16.84 -2.12 -11.65
N ASN A 101 -16.03 -3.03 -11.11
CA ASN A 101 -15.86 -4.37 -11.65
C ASN A 101 -17.14 -5.22 -11.54
N LYS A 102 -18.03 -4.94 -10.58
CA LYS A 102 -19.35 -5.61 -10.46
C LYS A 102 -20.43 -5.03 -11.36
N ALA A 103 -20.25 -3.80 -11.84
CA ALA A 103 -21.22 -3.12 -12.71
C ALA A 103 -21.05 -3.48 -14.21
N HIS A 104 -19.99 -4.21 -14.55
CA HIS A 104 -19.65 -4.72 -15.88
C HIS A 104 -19.69 -6.25 -15.90
#